data_AF-A0A1F5V1D2-F1
#
_entry.id   AF-A0A1F5V1D2-F1
#
_cell.length_a   1.000
_cell.length_b   1.000
_cell.length_c   1.000
_cell.angle_alpha   90.00
_cell.angle_beta   90.00
_cell.angle_gamma   90.00
#
_symmetry.space_group_name_H-M   'P 1'
#
loop_
_entity.id
_entity.type
_entity.pdbx_description
1 polymer ?
#
loop_
_entity_poly.entity_id
_entity_poly.type
_entity_poly.pdbx_seq_one_letter_code
_entity_poly.pdbx_strand_id
1 'polypeptide(L)' 'MFKKINDFIKEVRVEMTKVSWPGREEIIGSTVVVLSVVAILSAFTGIADLLISKVLELIIVGI' A
#
# COMPACT_ATOMS: atom_id res chain seq x y z
N MET A 1 4.85 34.80 -19.23
CA MET A 1 5.18 33.74 -18.24
C MET A 1 4.22 32.55 -18.35
N PHE A 2 2.90 32.76 -18.30
CA PHE A 2 1.89 31.70 -18.42
C PHE A 2 1.99 30.82 -19.69
N LYS A 3 2.37 31.39 -20.84
CA LYS A 3 2.55 30.64 -22.09
C LYS A 3 3.65 29.57 -21.99
N LYS A 4 4.81 29.90 -21.38
CA LYS A 4 5.93 28.96 -21.17
C LYS A 4 5.56 27.78 -20.28
N ILE A 5 4.73 28.02 -19.25
CA ILE A 5 4.24 26.96 -18.35
C ILE A 5 3.26 26.03 -19.07
N ASN A 6 2.38 26.58 -19.89
CA ASN A 6 1.45 25.78 -20.69
C ASN A 6 2.20 24.93 -21.74
N ASP A 7 3.23 25.50 -22.38
CA ASP A 7 4.09 24.78 -23.32
C ASP A 7 4.87 23.66 -22.61
N PHE A 8 5.41 23.92 -21.40
CA PHE A 8 6.10 22.92 -20.58
C PHE A 8 5.18 21.74 -20.17
N ILE A 9 3.96 22.02 -19.71
CA ILE A 9 3.00 20.94 -19.37
C ILE A 9 2.65 20.10 -20.60
N LYS A 10 2.56 20.72 -21.78
CA LYS A 10 2.31 20.02 -23.03
C LYS A 10 3.47 19.10 -23.40
N GLU A 11 4.71 19.56 -23.26
CA GLU A 11 5.91 18.75 -23.46
C GLU A 11 5.98 17.58 -22.46
N VAL A 12 5.71 17.82 -21.18
CA VAL A 12 5.68 16.77 -20.14
C VAL A 12 4.61 15.71 -20.46
N ARG A 13 3.43 16.11 -20.91
CA ARG A 13 2.39 15.14 -21.33
C ARG A 13 2.88 14.28 -22.49
N VAL A 14 3.59 14.84 -23.46
CA VAL A 14 4.14 14.08 -24.60
C VAL A 14 5.20 13.09 -24.11
N GLU A 15 6.12 13.48 -23.24
CA GLU A 15 7.13 12.56 -22.68
C GLU A 15 6.48 11.44 -21.84
N MET A 16 5.42 11.75 -21.09
CA MET A 16 4.65 10.76 -20.31
C MET A 16 3.99 9.68 -21.17
N THR A 17 3.73 9.95 -22.47
CA THR A 17 3.23 8.92 -23.40
C THR A 17 4.31 7.95 -23.88
N LYS A 18 5.59 8.32 -23.77
CA LYS A 18 6.72 7.44 -24.10
C LYS A 18 7.06 6.47 -22.96
N VAL A 19 6.50 6.71 -21.77
CA VAL A 19 6.68 5.83 -20.61
C VAL A 19 5.82 4.58 -20.79
N SER A 20 6.44 3.41 -20.65
CA SER A 20 5.76 2.13 -20.64
C SER A 20 5.06 1.91 -19.29
N TRP A 21 3.82 2.38 -19.18
CA TRP A 21 3.00 2.12 -18.00
C TRP A 21 2.54 0.65 -17.96
N PRO A 22 2.51 0.02 -16.78
CA PRO A 22 2.02 -1.33 -16.63
C PRO A 22 0.55 -1.42 -17.09
N GLY A 23 0.19 -2.56 -17.67
CA GLY A 23 -1.18 -2.82 -18.10
C GLY A 23 -2.15 -2.86 -16.91
N ARG A 24 -3.45 -2.69 -17.18
CA ARG A 24 -4.49 -2.76 -16.12
C ARG A 24 -4.43 -4.08 -15.34
N GLU A 25 -4.17 -5.19 -16.03
CA GLU A 25 -4.07 -6.52 -15.42
C GLU A 25 -2.87 -6.64 -14.48
N GLU A 26 -1.72 -6.06 -14.83
CA GLU A 26 -0.51 -6.09 -14.00
C GLU A 26 -0.68 -5.25 -12.72
N ILE A 27 -1.35 -4.10 -12.84
CA ILE A 27 -1.69 -3.25 -11.69
C ILE A 27 -2.65 -3.99 -10.74
N ILE A 28 -3.66 -4.67 -11.29
CA ILE A 28 -4.61 -5.45 -10.48
C ILE A 28 -3.88 -6.64 -9.82
N GLY A 29 -3.07 -7.38 -10.57
CA GLY A 29 -2.32 -8.51 -10.06
C GLY A 29 -1.38 -8.12 -8.91
N SER A 30 -0.59 -7.06 -9.09
CA SER A 30 0.30 -6.54 -8.04
C SER A 30 -0.48 -6.05 -6.81
N THR A 31 -1.61 -5.37 -6.99
CA THR A 31 -2.45 -4.92 -5.87
C THR A 31 -3.03 -6.10 -5.08
N VAL A 32 -3.51 -7.16 -5.76
CA VAL A 32 -4.05 -8.37 -5.12
C VAL A 32 -2.99 -9.08 -4.29
N VAL A 33 -1.75 -9.17 -4.81
CA VAL A 33 -0.63 -9.75 -4.05
C VAL A 33 -0.36 -8.93 -2.78
N VAL A 34 -0.26 -7.60 -2.90
CA VAL A 34 -0.02 -6.72 -1.74
C VAL A 34 -1.13 -6.88 -0.69
N LEU A 35 -2.40 -6.86 -1.11
CA LEU A 35 -3.53 -7.06 -0.19
C LEU A 35 -3.49 -8.42 0.50
N SER A 36 -3.12 -9.47 -0.22
CA SER A 36 -3.01 -10.82 0.35
C SER A 36 -1.92 -10.88 1.43
N VAL A 37 -0.75 -10.29 1.17
CA VAL A 37 0.35 -10.24 2.14
C VAL A 37 -0.03 -9.42 3.36
N VAL A 38 -0.64 -8.25 3.17
CA VAL A 38 -1.12 -7.39 4.27
C VAL A 38 -2.18 -8.11 5.12
N ALA A 39 -3.11 -8.84 4.49
CA ALA A 39 -4.12 -9.61 5.20
C ALA A 39 -3.47 -10.70 6.10
N ILE A 40 -2.48 -11.42 5.59
CA ILE A 40 -1.77 -12.45 6.37
C ILE A 40 -1.00 -11.82 7.53
N LEU A 41 -0.24 -10.75 7.28
CA LEU A 41 0.55 -10.08 8.31
C LEU A 41 -0.33 -9.45 9.39
N SER A 42 -1.41 -8.77 9.01
CA SER A 42 -2.35 -8.19 9.96
C SER A 42 -3.07 -9.24 10.80
N ALA A 43 -3.44 -10.38 10.22
CA ALA A 43 -4.00 -11.50 10.97
C ALA A 43 -2.98 -12.08 11.97
N PHE A 44 -1.73 -12.28 11.55
CA PHE A 44 -0.66 -12.76 12.43
C PHE A 44 -0.43 -11.81 13.60
N THR A 45 -0.20 -10.53 13.31
CA THR A 45 0.03 -9.51 14.35
C THR A 45 -1.18 -9.38 15.27
N GLY A 46 -2.40 -9.36 14.72
CA GLY A 46 -3.63 -9.29 15.52
C GLY A 46 -3.81 -10.48 16.46
N ILE A 47 -3.49 -11.71 16.02
CA ILE A 47 -3.51 -12.89 16.89
C ILE A 47 -2.44 -12.75 17.99
N ALA A 48 -1.24 -12.31 17.64
CA ALA A 48 -0.16 -12.10 18.61
C ALA A 48 -0.57 -11.07 19.68
N ASP A 49 -1.18 -9.96 19.28
CA ASP A 49 -1.65 -8.91 20.19
C ASP A 49 -2.73 -9.44 21.15
N LEU A 50 -3.66 -10.27 20.66
CA LEU A 50 -4.69 -10.90 21.49
C LEU A 50 -4.11 -11.91 22.49
N LEU A 51 -3.13 -12.70 22.07
CA LEU A 51 -2.45 -13.66 22.94
C LEU A 51 -1.68 -12.93 24.04
N ILE A 52 -0.89 -11.91 23.68
CA ILE A 52 -0.12 -11.12 24.62
C ILE A 52 -1.07 -10.41 25.60
N SER A 53 -2.15 -9.80 25.09
CA SER A 53 -3.14 -9.10 25.92
C SER A 53 -3.79 -10.03 26.96
N LYS A 54 -4.16 -11.27 26.57
CA LYS A 54 -4.71 -12.27 27.49
C LYS A 54 -3.70 -12.73 28.55
N VAL A 55 -2.44 -12.92 28.15
CA VAL A 55 -1.37 -13.29 29.09
C VAL A 55 -1.11 -12.16 30.09
N LEU A 56 -1.05 -10.92 29.61
CA LEU A 56 -0.89 -9.74 30.45
C LEU A 56 -2.08 -9.55 31.40
N GLU A 57 -3.31 -9.73 30.93
CA GLU A 57 -4.51 -9.67 31.77
C GLU A 57 -4.45 -10.70 32.90
N LEU A 58 -4.06 -11.94 32.60
CA LEU A 58 -3.93 -13.01 33.61
C LEU A 58 -2.85 -12.66 34.66
N ILE A 59 -1.73 -12.07 34.23
CA ILE A 59 -0.65 -11.67 35.14
C ILE A 59 -1.07 -10.46 35.99
N ILE A 60 -1.72 -9.46 35.42
CA ILE A 60 -2.09 -8.22 36.14
C ILE A 60 -3.30 -8.43 37.05
N VAL A 61 -4.29 -9.22 36.64
CA VAL A 61 -5.51 -9.50 37.43
C VAL A 61 -5.29 -10.64 38.43
N GLY A 62 -4.32 -11.53 38.17
CA GLY A 62 -3.94 -12.63 39.06
C GLY A 62 -2.98 -12.24 40.20
N ILE A 63 -2.49 -11.00 40.22
CA ILE A 63 -1.76 -10.36 41.33
C ILE A 63 -2.75 -9.45 42.07
#